data_AF-A0AAU3GA39-F1
#
_entry.id   AF-A0AAU3GA39-F1
#
_cell.length_a   1.000
_cell.length_b   1.000
_cell.length_c   1.000
_cell.angle_alpha   90.00
_cell.angle_beta   90.00
_cell.angle_gamma   90.00
#
_symmetry.space_group_name_H-M   'P 1'
#
loop_
_entity.id
_entity.type
_entity.pdbx_description
1 polymer ?
#
loop_
_entity_poly.entity_id
_entity_poly.type
_entity_poly.pdbx_seq_one_letter_code
_entity_poly.pdbx_strand_id
1 'polypeptide(L)'
;MTRSITFVRAGDHLVSRSAKIRGFVKMQGARAHAERLLLLRGREIGLRFDDSWPVDADLLNDALDTTRVEAWSGVTAGRKEPFDTLQLWLATALEGFCLIAVDRTLDTGLVAPVNPIATPSVVDEDSFAYLALRQVDEATVEFGAHAFGPNAAVLAEALADQIRIWDRDHRGGPWPTYLRLPGGYQ
;
A
#
# COMPACT_ATOMS: atom_id res chain seq x y z
N MET A 1 -24.41 -7.42 7.35
CA MET A 1 -23.01 -7.38 7.86
C MET A 1 -22.31 -8.68 7.50
N THR A 2 -21.31 -8.67 6.63
CA THR A 2 -20.35 -9.79 6.49
C THR A 2 -19.02 -9.24 5.97
N ARG A 3 -17.94 -9.43 6.75
CA ARG A 3 -16.55 -9.32 6.28
C ARG A 3 -16.12 -10.69 5.74
N SER A 4 -15.17 -10.72 4.81
CA SER A 4 -14.25 -11.86 4.65
C SER A 4 -12.96 -11.42 3.98
N ILE A 5 -11.83 -11.86 4.52
CA ILE A 5 -10.47 -11.63 3.99
C ILE A 5 -9.89 -12.99 3.58
N THR A 6 -9.31 -13.02 2.38
CA THR A 6 -8.26 -13.91 1.82
C THR A 6 -8.09 -15.34 2.34
N PHE A 7 -7.99 -16.30 1.41
CA PHE A 7 -7.42 -17.62 1.69
C PHE A 7 -6.61 -18.22 0.51
N VAL A 8 -5.66 -19.14 0.81
CA VAL A 8 -4.75 -19.85 -0.13
C VAL A 8 -5.11 -21.35 -0.24
N ARG A 9 -4.92 -21.97 -1.41
CA ARG A 9 -5.63 -23.21 -1.82
C ARG A 9 -5.15 -24.49 -1.12
N ALA A 10 -6.10 -25.24 -0.53
CA ALA A 10 -5.91 -26.55 0.06
C ALA A 10 -7.04 -27.49 -0.42
N GLY A 11 -6.91 -28.01 -1.64
CA GLY A 11 -8.03 -28.69 -2.33
C GLY A 11 -9.03 -27.68 -2.88
N ASP A 12 -10.33 -27.99 -2.86
CA ASP A 12 -11.36 -27.10 -3.43
C ASP A 12 -11.85 -25.98 -2.50
N HIS A 13 -11.26 -25.87 -1.31
CA HIS A 13 -11.41 -24.72 -0.43
C HIS A 13 -10.04 -24.23 0.06
N LEU A 14 -10.01 -23.01 0.61
CA LEU A 14 -8.78 -22.28 0.85
C LEU A 14 -8.64 -21.96 2.35
N VAL A 15 -7.42 -22.12 2.88
CA VAL A 15 -7.05 -21.85 4.29
C VAL A 15 -5.67 -21.20 4.34
N SER A 16 -5.67 -19.88 4.57
CA SER A 16 -4.51 -19.12 5.03
C SER A 16 -4.53 -18.98 6.56
N ARG A 17 -3.42 -18.49 7.14
CA ARG A 17 -3.18 -18.28 8.57
C ARG A 17 -2.34 -17.00 8.73
N SER A 18 -2.35 -16.43 9.93
CA SER A 18 -1.68 -15.17 10.25
C SER A 18 -0.21 -15.13 9.81
N ALA A 19 0.13 -14.15 8.95
CA ALA A 19 1.50 -13.81 8.63
C ALA A 19 2.19 -13.16 9.84
N LYS A 20 2.77 -13.99 10.72
CA LYS A 20 3.92 -13.54 11.52
C LYS A 20 5.04 -13.21 10.53
N ILE A 21 5.68 -12.06 10.71
CA ILE A 21 6.96 -11.76 10.04
C ILE A 21 8.03 -12.62 10.73
N ARG A 22 8.07 -13.90 10.36
CA ARG A 22 9.04 -14.91 10.79
C ARG A 22 9.43 -15.83 9.62
N GLY A 23 9.79 -15.18 8.51
CA GLY A 23 10.59 -15.75 7.41
C GLY A 23 9.86 -16.64 6.40
N PHE A 24 10.46 -16.68 5.20
CA PHE A 24 10.19 -17.62 4.10
C PHE A 24 8.80 -17.45 3.42
N VAL A 25 8.59 -17.79 2.14
CA VAL A 25 9.27 -18.74 1.23
C VAL A 25 9.36 -18.13 -0.20
N LYS A 26 10.42 -18.44 -0.97
CA LYS A 26 10.41 -18.18 -2.43
C LYS A 26 9.40 -19.10 -3.12
N MET A 27 8.35 -18.54 -3.72
CA MET A 27 7.42 -19.28 -4.57
C MET A 27 8.14 -19.83 -5.81
N GLN A 28 8.40 -21.14 -5.83
CA GLN A 28 8.92 -21.87 -7.00
C GLN A 28 7.73 -22.45 -7.80
N GLY A 29 7.49 -21.93 -9.00
CA GLY A 29 6.46 -22.41 -9.91
C GLY A 29 6.51 -21.67 -11.25
N ALA A 30 6.18 -22.35 -12.34
CA ALA A 30 6.42 -21.89 -13.73
C ALA A 30 5.59 -20.66 -14.20
N ARG A 31 4.89 -19.99 -13.28
CA ARG A 31 4.19 -18.71 -13.52
C ARG A 31 4.19 -17.82 -12.26
N ALA A 32 5.22 -17.93 -11.42
CA ALA A 32 5.35 -17.11 -10.22
C ALA A 32 5.70 -15.65 -10.60
N HIS A 33 4.76 -14.72 -10.45
CA HIS A 33 5.12 -13.35 -10.11
C HIS A 33 5.82 -13.41 -8.75
N ALA A 34 7.14 -13.30 -8.77
CA ALA A 34 7.92 -13.18 -7.55
C ALA A 34 7.76 -11.75 -7.04
N GLU A 35 6.80 -11.54 -6.13
CA GLU A 35 6.70 -10.31 -5.33
C GLU A 35 8.10 -9.95 -4.78
N ARG A 36 8.57 -8.74 -5.07
CA ARG A 36 9.93 -8.29 -4.72
C ARG A 36 9.88 -7.42 -3.48
N LEU A 37 10.80 -7.63 -2.54
CA LEU A 37 10.76 -7.05 -1.20
C LEU A 37 12.09 -6.38 -0.85
N LEU A 38 12.06 -5.09 -0.55
CA LEU A 38 13.15 -4.33 0.03
C LEU A 38 13.05 -4.42 1.53
N LEU A 39 14.19 -4.38 2.22
CA LEU A 39 14.25 -4.38 3.67
C LEU A 39 15.09 -3.19 4.10
N LEU A 40 14.43 -2.16 4.60
CA LEU A 40 15.05 -0.97 5.17
C LEU A 40 15.20 -1.14 6.69
N ARG A 41 16.04 -0.31 7.32
CA ARG A 41 16.25 -0.25 8.79
C ARG A 41 16.39 -1.63 9.43
N GLY A 42 17.33 -2.43 8.92
CA GLY A 42 17.64 -3.75 9.48
C GLY A 42 16.48 -4.76 9.47
N ARG A 43 15.51 -4.57 8.56
CA ARG A 43 14.25 -5.35 8.36
C ARG A 43 13.02 -4.85 9.15
N GLU A 44 13.10 -3.70 9.80
CA GLU A 44 11.92 -3.06 10.41
C GLU A 44 10.86 -2.73 9.35
N ILE A 45 11.29 -2.19 8.20
CA ILE A 45 10.41 -1.72 7.13
C ILE A 45 10.61 -2.57 5.88
N GLY A 46 9.51 -3.05 5.31
CA GLY A 46 9.47 -3.78 4.05
C GLY A 46 8.75 -2.99 2.96
N LEU A 47 9.36 -2.82 1.79
CA LEU A 47 8.68 -2.26 0.61
C LEU A 47 8.47 -3.35 -0.44
N ARG A 48 7.22 -3.66 -0.77
CA ARG A 48 6.86 -4.71 -1.74
C ARG A 48 6.36 -4.10 -3.05
N PHE A 49 7.02 -4.44 -4.15
CA PHE A 49 6.69 -3.94 -5.49
C PHE A 49 6.20 -5.10 -6.37
N ASP A 50 5.26 -4.77 -7.26
CA ASP A 50 4.70 -5.72 -8.21
C ASP A 50 5.43 -5.71 -9.57
N ASP A 51 5.98 -4.54 -9.99
CA ASP A 51 6.72 -4.34 -11.25
C ASP A 51 8.16 -3.78 -11.07
N SER A 52 8.49 -2.60 -11.63
CA SER A 52 9.83 -2.01 -11.68
C SER A 52 10.34 -1.50 -10.34
N TRP A 53 11.66 -1.36 -10.22
CA TRP A 53 12.35 -1.35 -8.93
C TRP A 53 13.42 -0.25 -8.80
N PRO A 54 13.42 0.59 -7.74
CA PRO A 54 14.51 1.53 -7.45
C PRO A 54 15.73 0.76 -6.93
N VAL A 55 16.83 0.82 -7.68
CA VAL A 55 17.92 -0.17 -7.62
C VAL A 55 18.66 -0.24 -6.28
N ASP A 56 18.62 0.84 -5.48
CA ASP A 56 19.43 0.98 -4.27
C ASP A 56 18.60 1.01 -2.97
N ALA A 57 18.94 0.13 -2.03
CA ALA A 57 18.33 0.07 -0.71
C ALA A 57 18.87 1.14 0.24
N ASP A 58 20.10 1.60 0.02
CA ASP A 58 20.81 2.47 0.93
C ASP A 58 20.31 3.92 0.78
N LEU A 59 19.99 4.36 -0.44
CA LEU A 59 19.32 5.64 -0.69
C LEU A 59 18.00 5.78 0.09
N LEU A 60 17.17 4.72 0.10
CA LEU A 60 15.90 4.71 0.83
C LEU A 60 16.07 4.49 2.35
N ASN A 61 17.25 4.02 2.78
CA ASN A 61 17.65 4.10 4.18
C ASN A 61 18.05 5.53 4.55
N ASP A 62 18.83 6.24 3.73
CA ASP A 62 19.21 7.63 4.00
C ASP A 62 17.99 8.56 3.98
N ALA A 63 17.00 8.27 3.12
CA ALA A 63 15.71 8.95 3.08
C ALA A 63 15.01 8.97 4.46
N LEU A 64 15.09 7.87 5.21
CA LEU A 64 14.48 7.72 6.53
C LEU A 64 15.13 8.56 7.64
N ASP A 65 16.31 9.16 7.38
CA ASP A 65 16.93 10.14 8.29
C ASP A 65 16.50 11.59 8.01
N THR A 66 15.74 11.83 6.94
CA THR A 66 15.13 13.13 6.67
C THR A 66 13.94 13.42 7.58
N THR A 67 13.58 14.70 7.73
CA THR A 67 12.34 15.06 8.43
C THR A 67 11.14 14.66 7.59
N ARG A 68 10.23 13.86 8.18
CA ARG A 68 8.98 13.45 7.53
C ARG A 68 8.19 14.66 7.03
N VAL A 69 7.86 14.64 5.74
CA VAL A 69 6.94 15.60 5.11
C VAL A 69 5.53 15.03 5.12
N GLU A 70 4.51 15.89 5.28
CA GLU A 70 3.11 15.50 5.29
C GLU A 70 2.33 16.38 4.29
N ALA A 71 1.57 15.75 3.40
CA ALA A 71 0.63 16.41 2.49
C ALA A 71 -0.78 15.89 2.74
N TRP A 72 -1.75 16.80 2.89
CA TRP A 72 -3.12 16.47 3.28
C TRP A 72 -4.09 16.83 2.16
N SER A 73 -4.91 15.87 1.73
CA SER A 73 -5.62 15.97 0.46
C SER A 73 -6.86 16.87 0.50
N GLY A 74 -7.43 17.13 1.68
CA GLY A 74 -8.78 17.67 1.87
C GLY A 74 -9.91 16.64 1.68
N VAL A 75 -9.60 15.43 1.19
CA VAL A 75 -10.60 14.37 0.95
C VAL A 75 -10.89 13.62 2.24
N THR A 76 -12.16 13.60 2.65
CA THR A 76 -12.64 12.90 3.85
C THR A 76 -13.50 11.68 3.55
N ALA A 77 -13.37 10.64 4.37
CA ALA A 77 -14.22 9.44 4.35
C ALA A 77 -14.68 9.05 5.75
N GLY A 78 -15.77 8.27 5.82
CA GLY A 78 -16.19 7.66 7.08
C GLY A 78 -15.18 6.61 7.54
N ARG A 79 -14.91 6.50 8.84
CA ARG A 79 -13.94 5.53 9.43
C ARG A 79 -14.19 4.05 9.12
N LYS A 80 -15.36 3.71 8.55
CA LYS A 80 -15.78 2.36 8.16
C LYS A 80 -16.06 2.24 6.66
N GLU A 81 -15.82 3.30 5.90
CA GLU A 81 -15.97 3.33 4.45
C GLU A 81 -14.83 2.53 3.81
N PRO A 82 -15.12 1.56 2.92
CA PRO A 82 -14.08 0.85 2.19
C PRO A 82 -13.45 1.77 1.14
N PHE A 83 -12.13 1.87 1.12
CA PHE A 83 -11.36 2.63 0.13
C PHE A 83 -10.54 1.70 -0.79
N ASP A 84 -11.02 0.49 -1.03
CA ASP A 84 -10.38 -0.48 -1.93
C ASP A 84 -10.22 0.07 -3.36
N THR A 85 -11.14 0.95 -3.79
CA THR A 85 -11.06 1.65 -5.08
C THR A 85 -9.96 2.72 -5.10
N LEU A 86 -9.60 3.32 -3.97
CA LEU A 86 -8.44 4.22 -3.85
C LEU A 86 -7.14 3.43 -3.99
N GLN A 87 -7.04 2.27 -3.30
CA GLN A 87 -5.88 1.40 -3.45
C GLN A 87 -5.70 0.95 -4.91
N LEU A 88 -6.78 0.54 -5.58
CA LEU A 88 -6.73 0.17 -7.00
C LEU A 88 -6.33 1.35 -7.90
N TRP A 89 -6.88 2.55 -7.65
CA TRP A 89 -6.51 3.76 -8.38
C TRP A 89 -5.01 4.07 -8.25
N LEU A 90 -4.49 4.13 -7.01
CA LEU A 90 -3.08 4.41 -6.72
C LEU A 90 -2.16 3.38 -7.39
N ALA A 91 -2.54 2.10 -7.40
CA ALA A 91 -1.79 1.04 -8.08
C ALA A 91 -1.74 1.18 -9.61
N THR A 92 -2.69 1.91 -10.22
CA THR A 92 -2.73 2.18 -11.67
C THR A 92 -2.19 3.55 -12.07
N ALA A 93 -2.19 4.52 -11.15
CA ALA A 93 -1.91 5.94 -11.44
C ALA A 93 -0.51 6.40 -11.01
N LEU A 94 0.20 5.62 -10.18
CA LEU A 94 1.54 5.96 -9.69
C LEU A 94 2.59 5.00 -10.27
N GLU A 95 3.52 5.55 -11.05
CA GLU A 95 4.77 4.88 -11.35
C GLU A 95 5.56 4.67 -10.04
N GLY A 96 6.23 3.53 -9.88
CA GLY A 96 6.89 3.19 -8.62
C GLY A 96 5.95 2.81 -7.46
N PHE A 97 4.66 2.51 -7.75
CA PHE A 97 3.73 2.00 -6.75
C PHE A 97 4.26 0.75 -6.03
N CYS A 98 4.12 0.73 -4.71
CA CYS A 98 4.48 -0.39 -3.86
C CYS A 98 3.59 -0.44 -2.61
N LEU A 99 3.83 -1.44 -1.75
CA LEU A 99 3.16 -1.60 -0.47
C LEU A 99 4.18 -1.61 0.66
N ILE A 100 4.09 -0.64 1.57
CA ILE A 100 4.89 -0.62 2.80
C ILE A 100 4.30 -1.55 3.86
N ALA A 101 5.17 -2.28 4.54
CA ALA A 101 4.91 -3.13 5.68
C ALA A 101 5.92 -2.83 6.81
N VAL A 102 5.53 -3.07 8.06
CA VAL A 102 6.35 -2.84 9.25
C VAL A 102 6.34 -4.10 10.12
N ASP A 103 7.53 -4.58 10.50
CA ASP A 103 7.67 -5.63 11.50
C ASP A 103 7.38 -5.07 12.89
N ARG A 104 6.17 -5.34 13.38
CA ARG A 104 5.70 -4.97 14.74
C ARG A 104 6.58 -5.46 15.90
N THR A 105 7.57 -6.33 15.65
CA THR A 105 8.55 -6.74 16.67
C THR A 105 9.84 -5.92 16.64
N LEU A 106 10.03 -5.10 15.61
CA LEU A 106 11.15 -4.17 15.40
C LEU A 106 10.70 -2.69 15.33
N ASP A 107 9.39 -2.45 15.17
CA ASP A 107 8.74 -1.14 15.03
C ASP A 107 9.19 -0.11 16.07
N THR A 108 9.92 0.89 15.59
CA THR A 108 10.43 2.04 16.35
C THR A 108 9.48 3.23 16.36
N GLY A 109 8.39 3.17 15.57
CA GLY A 109 7.49 4.30 15.32
C GLY A 109 8.01 5.32 14.30
N LEU A 110 9.13 5.02 13.61
CA LEU A 110 9.72 5.88 12.58
C LEU A 110 8.75 6.16 11.41
N VAL A 111 8.01 5.12 10.98
CA VAL A 111 6.89 5.22 10.05
C VAL A 111 5.60 4.78 10.74
N ALA A 112 4.49 5.39 10.37
CA ALA A 112 3.15 5.12 10.90
C ALA A 112 2.15 4.79 9.77
N PRO A 113 2.29 3.64 9.09
CA PRO A 113 1.38 3.24 8.02
C PRO A 113 0.00 2.86 8.55
N VAL A 114 -1.05 3.21 7.80
CA VAL A 114 -2.47 2.98 8.13
C VAL A 114 -2.76 1.50 8.40
N ASN A 115 -2.13 0.62 7.64
CA ASN A 115 -2.10 -0.82 7.87
C ASN A 115 -0.63 -1.31 7.83
N PRO A 116 -0.04 -1.75 8.96
CA PRO A 116 1.36 -2.15 9.03
C PRO A 116 1.69 -3.45 8.29
N ILE A 117 0.71 -4.13 7.67
CA ILE A 117 0.96 -5.31 6.82
C ILE A 117 1.11 -4.91 5.34
N ALA A 118 0.36 -3.88 4.91
CA ALA A 118 0.35 -3.38 3.53
C ALA A 118 -0.39 -2.04 3.50
N THR A 119 0.34 -0.95 3.24
CA THR A 119 -0.23 0.39 2.99
C THR A 119 0.21 0.88 1.61
N PRO A 120 -0.70 1.40 0.76
CA PRO A 120 -0.38 2.00 -0.54
C PRO A 120 0.76 3.01 -0.42
N SER A 121 1.79 2.85 -1.25
CA SER A 121 3.01 3.64 -1.23
C SER A 121 3.53 3.86 -2.64
N VAL A 122 4.46 4.80 -2.79
CA VAL A 122 5.16 5.12 -4.03
C VAL A 122 6.61 5.43 -3.72
N VAL A 123 7.51 5.05 -4.61
CA VAL A 123 8.95 5.31 -4.50
C VAL A 123 9.46 5.94 -5.78
N ASP A 124 10.21 7.02 -5.62
CA ASP A 124 10.90 7.77 -6.66
C ASP A 124 12.38 7.89 -6.26
N GLU A 125 13.23 7.07 -6.89
CA GLU A 125 14.67 6.91 -6.63
C GLU A 125 15.09 6.88 -5.14
N ASP A 126 15.42 8.04 -4.57
CA ASP A 126 15.93 8.25 -3.20
C ASP A 126 14.85 8.66 -2.19
N SER A 127 13.59 8.67 -2.61
CA SER A 127 12.46 9.23 -1.87
C SER A 127 11.25 8.30 -1.93
N PHE A 128 10.45 8.27 -0.86
CA PHE A 128 9.21 7.49 -0.85
C PHE A 128 8.10 8.18 -0.07
N ALA A 129 6.85 7.90 -0.46
CA ALA A 129 5.65 8.36 0.22
C ALA A 129 4.69 7.20 0.45
N TYR A 130 3.91 7.25 1.53
CA TYR A 130 2.87 6.28 1.83
C TYR A 130 1.55 6.95 2.26
N LEU A 131 0.44 6.27 1.97
CA LEU A 131 -0.91 6.72 2.31
C LEU A 131 -1.07 6.87 3.83
N ALA A 132 -1.42 8.07 4.26
CA ALA A 132 -1.68 8.42 5.64
C ALA A 132 -3.18 8.69 5.87
N LEU A 133 -3.61 8.54 7.12
CA LEU A 133 -4.92 8.98 7.60
C LEU A 133 -4.74 9.85 8.83
N ARG A 134 -5.41 11.01 8.89
CA ARG A 134 -5.63 11.74 10.14
C ARG A 134 -7.10 11.72 10.52
N GLN A 135 -7.38 11.72 11.82
CA GLN A 135 -8.73 11.89 12.32
C GLN A 135 -9.13 13.36 12.20
N VAL A 136 -10.30 13.63 11.62
CA VAL A 136 -10.88 15.00 11.55
C VAL A 136 -11.93 15.16 12.64
N ASP A 137 -12.81 14.17 12.81
CA ASP A 137 -13.77 14.07 13.91
C ASP A 137 -13.93 12.61 14.38
N GLU A 138 -14.91 12.32 15.25
CA GLU A 138 -15.11 10.95 15.77
C GLU A 138 -15.43 9.92 14.68
N ALA A 139 -16.12 10.33 13.62
CA ALA A 139 -16.67 9.51 12.55
C ALA A 139 -15.88 9.60 11.22
N THR A 140 -15.13 10.68 10.98
CA THR A 140 -14.41 10.94 9.73
C THR A 140 -12.89 10.91 9.85
N VAL A 141 -12.25 10.52 8.76
CA VAL A 141 -10.79 10.61 8.54
C VAL A 141 -10.53 11.36 7.24
N GLU A 142 -9.40 12.06 7.18
CA GLU A 142 -8.86 12.65 5.97
C GLU A 142 -7.69 11.82 5.47
N PHE A 143 -7.64 11.60 4.16
CA PHE A 143 -6.53 10.94 3.49
C PHE A 143 -5.39 11.94 3.21
N GLY A 144 -4.16 11.46 3.29
CA GLY A 144 -2.98 12.24 2.94
C GLY A 144 -1.79 11.34 2.61
N ALA A 145 -0.60 11.94 2.60
CA ALA A 145 0.66 11.26 2.37
C ALA A 145 1.65 11.65 3.46
N HIS A 146 2.42 10.67 3.93
CA HIS A 146 3.66 10.89 4.68
C HIS A 146 4.82 10.49 3.78
N ALA A 147 5.87 11.33 3.69
CA ALA A 147 7.00 11.11 2.80
C ALA A 147 8.36 11.40 3.43
N PHE A 148 9.38 10.79 2.85
CA PHE A 148 10.78 10.81 3.27
C PHE A 148 11.69 10.88 2.04
N GLY A 149 12.87 11.48 2.21
CA GLY A 149 13.88 11.66 1.16
C GLY A 149 13.95 13.08 0.57
N PRO A 150 14.95 13.39 -0.26
CA PRO A 150 15.15 14.70 -0.89
C PRO A 150 13.93 15.26 -1.63
N ASN A 151 13.16 14.41 -2.30
CA ASN A 151 11.96 14.77 -3.08
C ASN A 151 10.64 14.60 -2.30
N ALA A 152 10.70 14.36 -0.98
CA ALA A 152 9.54 14.03 -0.15
C ALA A 152 8.33 14.96 -0.32
N ALA A 153 8.54 16.28 -0.44
CA ALA A 153 7.45 17.25 -0.62
C ALA A 153 6.73 17.10 -1.96
N VAL A 154 7.47 16.85 -3.05
CA VAL A 154 6.89 16.61 -4.39
C VAL A 154 6.11 15.31 -4.39
N LEU A 155 6.69 14.25 -3.82
CA LEU A 155 6.10 12.91 -3.82
C LEU A 155 4.87 12.81 -2.89
N ALA A 156 4.86 13.54 -1.76
CA ALA A 156 3.71 13.65 -0.89
C ALA A 156 2.52 14.35 -1.58
N GLU A 157 2.76 15.48 -2.24
CA GLU A 157 1.71 16.19 -3.00
C GLU A 157 1.24 15.39 -4.22
N ALA A 158 2.13 14.67 -4.91
CA ALA A 158 1.74 13.79 -6.01
C ALA A 158 0.77 12.68 -5.56
N LEU A 159 1.03 12.05 -4.41
CA LEU A 159 0.11 11.07 -3.81
C LEU A 159 -1.21 11.75 -3.37
N ALA A 160 -1.14 12.93 -2.75
CA ALA A 160 -2.32 13.72 -2.37
C ALA A 160 -3.17 14.15 -3.58
N ASP A 161 -2.56 14.47 -4.72
CA ASP A 161 -3.26 14.76 -5.98
C ASP A 161 -3.95 13.53 -6.54
N GLN A 162 -3.32 12.35 -6.48
CA GLN A 162 -4.01 11.11 -6.90
C GLN A 162 -5.20 10.77 -6.00
N ILE A 163 -5.14 11.08 -4.69
CA ILE A 163 -6.30 11.00 -3.81
C ILE A 163 -7.41 11.98 -4.26
N ARG A 164 -7.06 13.24 -4.59
CA ARG A 164 -8.00 14.26 -5.09
C ARG A 164 -8.65 13.85 -6.42
N ILE A 165 -7.90 13.22 -7.33
CA ILE A 165 -8.41 12.69 -8.61
C ILE A 165 -9.32 11.48 -8.38
N TRP A 166 -8.95 10.56 -7.48
CA TRP A 166 -9.80 9.43 -7.11
C TRP A 166 -11.15 9.87 -6.55
N ASP A 167 -11.17 10.83 -5.62
CA ASP A 167 -12.41 11.31 -4.99
C ASP A 167 -13.38 11.89 -6.02
N ARG A 168 -12.86 12.73 -6.91
CA ARG A 168 -13.62 13.41 -7.97
C ARG A 168 -14.18 12.46 -9.02
N ASP A 169 -13.35 11.54 -9.54
CA ASP A 169 -13.65 10.82 -10.77
C ASP A 169 -13.98 9.32 -10.55
N HIS A 170 -13.56 8.72 -9.43
CA HIS A 170 -13.53 7.25 -9.26
C HIS A 170 -14.28 6.74 -8.02
N ARG A 171 -14.32 7.50 -6.91
CA ARG A 171 -14.94 7.09 -5.64
C ARG A 171 -16.44 6.78 -5.78
N GLY A 172 -17.16 7.54 -6.61
CA GLY A 172 -18.58 7.36 -6.90
C GLY A 172 -18.91 6.39 -8.05
N GLY A 173 -17.90 5.76 -8.67
CA GLY A 173 -18.11 4.83 -9.78
C GLY A 173 -18.85 3.56 -9.36
N PRO A 174 -19.49 2.83 -10.30
CA PRO A 174 -20.04 1.51 -10.02
C PRO A 174 -18.91 0.59 -9.55
N TRP A 175 -19.09 -0.05 -8.39
CA TRP A 175 -18.15 -1.04 -7.86
C TRP A 175 -17.74 -2.04 -8.95
N PRO A 176 -16.46 -2.45 -9.02
CA PRO A 176 -15.97 -3.38 -10.03
C PRO A 176 -16.76 -4.69 -9.93
N THR A 177 -17.75 -4.81 -10.82
CA THR A 177 -18.64 -5.96 -10.89
C THR A 177 -17.86 -7.02 -11.63
N TYR A 178 -17.24 -7.93 -10.88
CA TYR A 178 -16.59 -9.12 -11.43
C TYR A 178 -17.64 -9.96 -12.15
N LEU A 179 -17.82 -9.69 -13.44
CA LEU A 179 -18.77 -10.37 -14.28
C LEU A 179 -18.26 -11.78 -14.52
N ARG A 180 -18.70 -12.73 -13.68
CA ARG A 180 -18.44 -14.14 -13.88
C ARG A 180 -19.19 -14.58 -15.13
N LEU A 181 -18.52 -14.52 -16.28
CA LEU A 181 -18.99 -15.19 -17.49
C LEU A 181 -19.25 -16.66 -17.14
N PRO A 182 -20.47 -17.18 -17.36
CA PRO A 182 -20.70 -18.61 -17.22
C PRO A 182 -19.89 -19.32 -18.29
N GLY A 183 -18.84 -20.03 -17.86
CA GLY A 183 -18.08 -20.90 -18.75
C GLY A 183 -19.02 -21.92 -19.36
N GLY A 184 -19.18 -21.87 -20.68
CA GLY A 184 -19.94 -22.86 -21.42
C GLY A 184 -19.29 -24.22 -21.26
N TYR A 185 -20.08 -25.21 -20.86
CA TYR A 185 -19.66 -26.62 -20.95
C TYR A 185 -19.73 -27.06 -22.42
N GLN A 186 -18.68 -27.71 -22.88
CA GLN A 186 -18.71 -28.75 -23.92
C GLN A 186 -17.96 -29.97 -23.38
#